data_AF-A0A962ATU3-F1
#
_entry.id   AF-A0A962ATU3-F1
#
_cell.length_a   1.000
_cell.length_b   1.000
_cell.length_c   1.000
_cell.angle_alpha   90.00
_cell.angle_beta   90.00
_cell.angle_gamma   90.00
#
_symmetry.space_group_name_H-M   'P 1'
#
loop_
_entity.id
_entity.type
_entity.pdbx_description
1 polymer ?
#
loop_
_entity_poly.entity_id
_entity_poly.type
_entity_poly.pdbx_seq_one_letter_code
_entity_poly.pdbx_strand_id
1 'polypeptide(L)'
;QTPYMADGKITKDMIAYMVKQLKQDVIPKLERVSGVKFDIDRLREYLKKSAKAEDDLVAVLQSAKNKPSPIDAYFGGIYYIGPIFGAFRGTDAAIDYYRFLREEVEERVRQGKGPVTPDGDMGKERYRLVVEGPPNYTNFRQFWKMFYDEGA
;
A
#
# COMPACT_ATOMS: atom_id res chain seq x y z
N GLN A 1 4.20 -6.11 21.23
CA GLN A 1 4.90 -4.88 20.84
C GLN A 1 6.02 -5.30 19.90
N THR A 2 6.21 -4.68 18.75
CA THR A 2 7.33 -5.07 17.87
C THR A 2 8.65 -4.54 18.46
N PRO A 3 9.69 -5.37 18.61
CA PRO A 3 11.00 -4.91 19.10
C PRO A 3 11.57 -3.78 18.22
N TYR A 4 12.11 -2.74 18.86
CA TYR A 4 12.78 -1.66 18.16
C TYR A 4 14.15 -2.12 17.65
N MET A 5 14.46 -1.85 16.38
CA MET A 5 15.72 -2.23 15.73
C MET A 5 16.75 -1.10 15.85
N ALA A 6 17.32 -0.91 17.04
CA ALA A 6 18.26 0.19 17.31
C ALA A 6 19.54 0.14 16.45
N ASP A 7 20.00 -1.06 16.09
CA ASP A 7 21.21 -1.30 15.28
C ASP A 7 20.89 -1.61 13.80
N GLY A 8 19.62 -1.49 13.41
CA GLY A 8 19.12 -1.82 12.07
C GLY A 8 19.19 -3.31 11.71
N LYS A 9 19.44 -4.21 12.67
CA LYS A 9 19.58 -5.65 12.42
C LYS A 9 18.47 -6.44 13.11
N ILE A 10 17.87 -7.36 12.36
CA ILE A 10 16.93 -8.33 12.91
C ILE A 10 17.73 -9.45 13.58
N THR A 11 17.55 -9.62 14.89
CA THR A 11 18.19 -10.70 15.64
C THR A 11 17.29 -11.93 15.73
N LYS A 12 17.88 -13.10 16.01
CA LYS A 12 17.13 -14.34 16.24
C LYS A 12 16.16 -14.22 17.41
N ASP A 13 16.54 -13.48 18.45
CA ASP A 13 15.70 -13.27 19.64
C ASP A 13 14.49 -12.40 19.33
N MET A 14 14.64 -11.38 18.48
CA MET A 14 13.51 -10.56 18.01
C MET A 14 12.50 -11.43 17.23
N ILE A 15 12.99 -12.31 16.36
CA ILE A 15 12.14 -13.25 15.61
C ILE A 15 11.43 -14.20 16.58
N ALA A 16 12.19 -14.83 17.49
CA ALA A 16 11.65 -15.76 18.47
C ALA A 16 10.58 -15.08 19.36
N TYR A 17 10.81 -13.84 19.76
CA TYR A 17 9.86 -13.03 20.51
C TYR A 17 8.57 -12.79 19.74
N MET A 18 8.64 -12.37 18.47
CA MET A 18 7.46 -12.14 17.63
C MET A 18 6.68 -13.44 17.38
N VAL A 19 7.38 -14.55 17.09
CA VAL A 19 6.75 -15.86 16.92
C VAL A 19 6.06 -16.32 18.20
N LYS A 20 6.69 -16.11 19.37
CA LYS A 20 6.11 -16.41 20.67
C LYS A 20 4.83 -15.59 20.90
N GLN A 21 4.85 -14.27 20.66
CA GLN A 21 3.65 -13.44 20.77
C GLN A 21 2.51 -13.93 19.87
N LEU A 22 2.79 -14.24 18.61
CA LEU A 22 1.77 -14.73 17.68
C LEU A 22 1.14 -16.04 18.17
N LYS A 23 1.98 -17.00 18.59
CA LYS A 23 1.53 -18.33 19.02
C LYS A 23 0.84 -18.34 20.37
N GLN A 24 1.30 -17.54 21.33
CA GLN A 24 0.85 -17.62 22.72
C GLN A 24 -0.22 -16.59 23.07
N ASP A 25 -0.23 -15.42 22.41
CA ASP A 25 -1.15 -14.33 22.76
C ASP A 25 -2.20 -14.11 21.66
N VAL A 26 -1.75 -13.93 20.41
CA VAL A 26 -2.63 -13.48 19.32
C VAL A 26 -3.56 -14.60 18.86
N ILE A 27 -3.00 -15.74 18.46
CA ILE A 27 -3.79 -16.87 17.94
C ILE A 27 -4.83 -17.33 18.98
N PRO A 28 -4.47 -17.66 20.24
CA PRO A 28 -5.44 -18.14 21.21
C PRO A 28 -6.56 -17.14 21.52
N LYS A 29 -6.23 -15.83 21.56
CA LYS A 29 -7.22 -14.77 21.78
C LYS A 29 -8.19 -14.65 20.61
N LEU A 30 -7.69 -14.71 19.37
CA LEU A 30 -8.53 -14.67 18.18
C LEU A 30 -9.41 -15.92 18.06
N GLU A 31 -8.90 -17.12 18.37
CA GLU A 31 -9.73 -18.34 18.42
C GLU A 31 -10.86 -18.20 19.43
N ARG A 32 -10.56 -17.66 20.63
CA ARG A 32 -11.57 -17.47 21.69
C ARG A 32 -12.67 -16.48 21.28
N VAL A 33 -12.31 -15.37 20.63
CA VAL A 33 -13.26 -14.32 20.24
C VAL A 33 -14.07 -14.71 19.01
N SER A 34 -13.44 -15.38 18.04
CA SER A 34 -14.10 -15.76 16.77
C SER A 34 -14.80 -17.11 16.82
N GLY A 35 -14.42 -18.00 17.73
CA GLY A 35 -14.84 -19.41 17.72
C GLY A 35 -14.18 -20.25 16.61
N VAL A 36 -13.33 -19.66 15.78
CA VAL A 36 -12.67 -20.34 14.65
C VAL A 36 -11.28 -20.81 15.08
N LYS A 37 -10.99 -22.09 14.86
CA LYS A 37 -9.66 -22.66 15.11
C LYS A 37 -8.64 -22.20 14.06
N PHE A 38 -7.42 -21.96 14.52
CA PHE A 38 -6.31 -21.57 13.68
C PHE A 38 -5.90 -22.71 12.76
N ASP A 39 -5.73 -22.36 11.49
CA ASP A 39 -5.27 -23.25 10.44
C ASP A 39 -4.06 -22.61 9.75
N ILE A 40 -2.92 -23.28 9.86
CA ILE A 40 -1.66 -22.80 9.31
C ILE A 40 -1.65 -22.83 7.78
N ASP A 41 -2.33 -23.78 7.14
CA ASP A 41 -2.39 -23.90 5.69
C ASP A 41 -3.28 -22.82 5.10
N ARG A 42 -4.39 -22.52 5.78
CA ARG A 42 -5.23 -21.36 5.43
C ARG A 42 -4.47 -20.04 5.58
N LEU A 43 -3.69 -19.86 6.65
CA LEU A 43 -2.82 -18.68 6.78
C LEU A 43 -1.79 -18.59 5.64
N ARG A 44 -1.15 -19.71 5.28
CA ARG A 44 -0.19 -19.75 4.16
C ARG A 44 -0.85 -19.35 2.84
N GLU A 45 -2.08 -19.76 2.59
CA GLU A 45 -2.83 -19.33 1.40
C GLU A 45 -3.05 -17.82 1.40
N TYR A 46 -3.53 -17.25 2.51
CA TYR A 46 -3.72 -15.80 2.63
C TYR A 46 -2.41 -15.02 2.46
N LEU A 47 -1.29 -15.53 2.96
CA LEU A 47 0.02 -14.91 2.77
C LEU A 47 0.49 -14.95 1.31
N LYS A 48 0.28 -16.07 0.60
CA LYS A 48 0.58 -16.17 -0.84
C LYS A 48 -0.23 -15.15 -1.64
N LYS A 49 -1.54 -15.04 -1.35
CA LYS A 49 -2.42 -14.05 -2.01
C LYS A 49 -2.00 -12.61 -1.68
N SER A 50 -1.60 -12.36 -0.44
CA SER A 50 -1.09 -11.05 -0.01
C SER A 50 0.16 -10.65 -0.78
N ALA A 51 1.12 -11.56 -0.93
CA ALA A 51 2.35 -11.29 -1.67
C ALA A 51 2.06 -10.97 -3.15
N LYS A 52 1.18 -11.75 -3.79
CA LYS A 52 0.79 -11.51 -5.19
C LYS A 52 0.15 -10.13 -5.41
N ALA A 53 -0.77 -9.74 -4.53
CA ALA A 53 -1.38 -8.41 -4.58
C ALA A 53 -0.35 -7.29 -4.34
N GLU A 54 0.60 -7.53 -3.42
CA GLU A 54 1.65 -6.59 -3.07
C GLU A 54 2.66 -6.39 -4.22
N ASP A 55 2.99 -7.43 -4.99
CA ASP A 55 3.86 -7.31 -6.17
C ASP A 55 3.32 -6.28 -7.18
N ASP A 56 2.01 -6.29 -7.44
CA ASP A 56 1.36 -5.35 -8.34
C ASP A 56 1.27 -3.94 -7.75
N LEU A 57 0.98 -3.79 -6.45
CA LEU A 57 1.03 -2.49 -5.77
C LEU A 57 2.45 -1.90 -5.80
N VAL A 58 3.48 -2.71 -5.55
CA VAL A 58 4.87 -2.27 -5.62
C VAL A 58 5.21 -1.81 -7.03
N ALA A 59 4.79 -2.54 -8.08
CA ALA A 59 4.97 -2.11 -9.46
C ALA A 59 4.32 -0.74 -9.74
N VAL A 60 3.08 -0.53 -9.26
CA VAL A 60 2.39 0.77 -9.34
C VAL A 60 3.19 1.86 -8.64
N LEU A 61 3.63 1.67 -7.39
CA LEU A 61 4.41 2.67 -6.66
C LEU A 61 5.77 2.96 -7.31
N GLN A 62 6.45 1.94 -7.85
CA GLN A 62 7.71 2.11 -8.57
C GLN A 62 7.54 2.88 -9.88
N SER A 63 6.37 2.80 -10.52
CA SER A 63 6.06 3.54 -11.74
C SER A 63 6.15 5.06 -11.55
N ALA A 64 6.02 5.56 -10.31
CA ALA A 64 6.17 6.97 -10.00
C ALA A 64 7.55 7.54 -10.39
N LYS A 65 8.56 6.69 -10.62
CA LYS A 65 9.90 7.09 -11.10
C LYS A 65 9.94 7.56 -12.56
N ASN A 66 8.91 7.26 -13.35
CA ASN A 66 8.79 7.74 -14.73
C ASN A 66 8.63 9.27 -14.79
N LYS A 67 8.91 9.85 -15.97
CA LYS A 67 8.79 11.28 -16.24
C LYS A 67 7.93 11.51 -17.49
N PRO A 68 6.69 12.03 -17.37
CA PRO A 68 6.01 12.36 -16.11
C PRO A 68 5.68 11.10 -15.28
N SER A 69 5.43 11.28 -13.98
CA SER A 69 4.90 10.22 -13.13
C SER A 69 3.47 9.87 -13.58
N PRO A 70 3.11 8.59 -13.78
CA PRO A 70 1.75 8.19 -14.16
C PRO A 70 0.76 8.24 -13.00
N ILE A 71 1.27 8.37 -11.76
CA ILE A 71 0.50 8.33 -10.51
C ILE A 71 0.85 9.49 -9.58
N ASP A 72 -0.12 9.85 -8.74
CA ASP A 72 0.09 10.71 -7.60
C ASP A 72 0.36 9.78 -6.40
N ALA A 73 1.62 9.71 -5.98
CA ALA A 73 2.05 8.78 -4.94
C ALA A 73 1.64 9.21 -3.52
N TYR A 74 1.12 10.42 -3.34
CA TYR A 74 0.81 10.98 -2.02
C TYR A 74 -0.69 11.09 -1.77
N PHE A 75 -1.38 11.91 -2.56
CA PHE A 75 -2.82 12.10 -2.44
C PHE A 75 -3.57 10.93 -3.11
N GLY A 76 -3.22 10.60 -4.34
CA GLY A 76 -3.74 9.43 -5.04
C GLY A 76 -3.34 8.12 -4.35
N GLY A 77 -2.14 8.11 -3.77
CA GLY A 77 -1.55 6.99 -3.03
C GLY A 77 -2.47 6.37 -1.99
N ILE A 78 -3.27 7.17 -1.27
CA ILE A 78 -4.21 6.69 -0.25
C ILE A 78 -5.23 5.71 -0.83
N TYR A 79 -5.71 5.99 -2.04
CA TYR A 79 -6.70 5.14 -2.69
C TYR A 79 -6.07 3.81 -3.15
N TYR A 80 -4.81 3.85 -3.58
CA TYR A 80 -4.07 2.65 -3.99
C TYR A 80 -3.78 1.74 -2.79
N ILE A 81 -3.38 2.29 -1.64
CA ILE A 81 -3.06 1.49 -0.44
C ILE A 81 -4.31 1.01 0.32
N GLY A 82 -5.46 1.65 0.11
CA GLY A 82 -6.69 1.37 0.84
C GLY A 82 -7.07 -0.12 0.91
N PRO A 83 -7.14 -0.85 -0.22
CA PRO A 83 -7.54 -2.26 -0.20
C PRO A 83 -6.62 -3.18 0.63
N ILE A 84 -5.29 -3.02 0.53
CA ILE A 84 -4.34 -3.87 1.26
C ILE A 84 -4.16 -3.47 2.74
N PHE A 85 -4.40 -2.21 3.10
CA PHE A 85 -4.37 -1.75 4.50
C PHE A 85 -5.72 -1.90 5.21
N GLY A 86 -6.80 -2.05 4.44
CA GLY A 86 -8.15 -2.31 4.93
C GLY A 86 -8.44 -3.80 5.08
N ALA A 87 -9.59 -4.23 4.56
CA ALA A 87 -10.13 -5.58 4.80
C ALA A 87 -9.77 -6.62 3.72
N PHE A 88 -9.08 -6.24 2.63
CA PHE A 88 -8.95 -7.12 1.45
C PHE A 88 -7.61 -7.84 1.35
N ARG A 89 -6.62 -7.56 2.20
CA ARG A 89 -5.32 -8.24 2.13
C ARG A 89 -5.47 -9.75 2.25
N GLY A 90 -4.85 -10.46 1.31
CA GLY A 90 -4.93 -11.92 1.23
C GLY A 90 -6.18 -12.45 0.53
N THR A 91 -7.04 -11.61 -0.03
CA THR A 91 -8.22 -12.04 -0.80
C THR A 91 -7.96 -12.03 -2.30
N ASP A 92 -8.75 -12.79 -3.06
CA ASP A 92 -8.71 -12.76 -4.53
C ASP A 92 -9.18 -11.39 -5.08
N ALA A 93 -10.10 -10.73 -4.37
CA ALA A 93 -10.55 -9.37 -4.72
C ALA A 93 -9.41 -8.34 -4.66
N ALA A 94 -8.48 -8.44 -3.70
CA ALA A 94 -7.30 -7.59 -3.70
C ALA A 94 -6.38 -7.87 -4.89
N ILE A 95 -6.19 -9.14 -5.25
CA ILE A 95 -5.39 -9.51 -6.42
C ILE A 95 -5.99 -8.90 -7.70
N ASP A 96 -7.30 -9.05 -7.89
CA ASP A 96 -7.98 -8.52 -9.08
C ASP A 96 -7.92 -6.99 -9.13
N TYR A 97 -8.11 -6.32 -7.98
CA TYR A 97 -7.98 -4.87 -7.88
C TYR A 97 -6.57 -4.39 -8.28
N TYR A 98 -5.51 -4.97 -7.71
CA TYR A 98 -4.15 -4.50 -7.97
C TYR A 98 -3.67 -4.84 -9.38
N ARG A 99 -4.09 -5.98 -9.95
CA ARG A 99 -3.88 -6.28 -11.37
C ARG A 99 -4.50 -5.20 -12.25
N PHE A 100 -5.77 -4.87 -12.03
CA PHE A 100 -6.48 -3.84 -12.80
C PHE A 100 -5.81 -2.46 -12.66
N LEU A 101 -5.50 -2.05 -11.43
CA LEU A 101 -4.82 -0.79 -11.16
C LEU A 101 -3.47 -0.72 -11.90
N ARG A 102 -2.69 -1.81 -11.86
CA ARG A 102 -1.41 -1.88 -12.56
C ARG A 102 -1.59 -1.75 -14.07
N GLU A 103 -2.55 -2.44 -14.67
CA GLU A 103 -2.84 -2.36 -16.10
C GLU A 103 -3.18 -0.92 -16.53
N GLU A 104 -3.99 -0.21 -15.73
CA GLU A 104 -4.31 1.20 -15.97
C GLU A 104 -3.07 2.09 -15.89
N VAL A 105 -2.25 1.92 -14.85
CA VAL A 105 -1.02 2.70 -14.66
C VAL A 105 0.00 2.44 -15.78
N GLU A 106 0.16 1.19 -16.21
CA GLU A 106 1.02 0.84 -17.35
C GLU A 106 0.53 1.47 -18.65
N GLU A 107 -0.79 1.58 -18.86
CA GLU A 107 -1.34 2.31 -20.01
C GLU A 107 -1.03 3.80 -19.93
N ARG A 108 -1.16 4.43 -18.75
CA ARG A 108 -0.79 5.85 -18.57
C ARG A 108 0.69 6.08 -18.89
N VAL A 109 1.58 5.16 -18.47
CA VAL A 109 3.00 5.19 -18.82
C VAL A 109 3.19 5.13 -20.34
N ARG A 110 2.52 4.20 -21.04
CA ARG A 110 2.60 4.09 -22.51
C ARG A 110 2.14 5.36 -23.24
N GLN A 111 1.10 6.01 -22.71
CA GLN A 111 0.56 7.25 -23.27
C GLN A 111 1.35 8.50 -22.85
N GLY A 112 2.37 8.38 -21.99
CA GLY A 112 3.12 9.52 -21.45
C GLY A 112 2.26 10.47 -20.59
N LYS A 113 1.20 9.95 -19.98
CA LYS A 113 0.27 10.74 -19.15
C LYS A 113 0.79 10.90 -17.72
N GLY A 114 0.49 12.06 -17.14
CA GLY A 114 0.68 12.33 -15.70
C GLY A 114 -0.32 11.56 -14.82
N PRO A 115 -0.46 11.88 -13.53
CA PRO A 115 -1.52 11.34 -12.68
C PRO A 115 -2.91 11.87 -13.02
N VAL A 116 -3.94 11.22 -12.44
CA VAL A 116 -5.30 11.77 -12.38
C VAL A 116 -5.45 12.57 -11.08
N THR A 117 -5.94 13.79 -11.20
CA THR A 117 -6.29 14.70 -10.10
C THR A 117 -7.82 14.74 -9.96
N PRO A 118 -8.35 15.36 -8.89
CA PRO A 118 -9.79 15.57 -8.76
C PRO A 118 -10.43 16.38 -9.90
N ASP A 119 -9.64 17.11 -10.69
CA ASP A 119 -10.12 17.93 -11.80
C ASP A 119 -9.78 17.31 -13.18
N GLY A 120 -9.21 16.09 -13.22
CA GLY A 120 -8.91 15.33 -14.44
C GLY A 120 -7.44 14.95 -14.59
N ASP A 121 -6.99 14.66 -15.81
CA ASP A 121 -5.57 14.37 -16.08
C ASP A 121 -4.71 15.60 -15.73
N MET A 122 -3.65 15.39 -14.95
CA MET A 122 -2.70 16.45 -14.61
C MET A 122 -1.98 16.94 -15.88
N GLY A 123 -1.78 18.26 -15.95
CA GLY A 123 -0.99 18.88 -17.01
C GLY A 123 0.51 18.59 -16.89
N LYS A 124 1.34 19.51 -17.39
CA LYS A 124 2.80 19.35 -17.39
C LYS A 124 3.35 19.22 -15.96
N GLU A 125 4.05 18.13 -15.68
CA GLU A 125 4.86 17.96 -14.46
C GLU A 125 5.99 18.99 -14.44
N ARG A 126 5.94 19.92 -13.47
CA ARG A 126 6.94 20.98 -13.24
C ARG A 126 7.86 20.64 -12.08
N TYR A 127 7.30 20.03 -11.03
CA TYR A 127 8.01 19.68 -9.81
C TYR A 127 7.78 18.22 -9.46
N ARG A 128 8.71 17.65 -8.69
CA ARG A 128 8.60 16.29 -8.16
C ARG A 128 8.99 16.34 -6.69
N LEU A 129 8.08 15.91 -5.84
CA LEU A 129 8.22 16.04 -4.40
C LEU A 129 8.36 14.69 -3.74
N VAL A 130 9.08 14.67 -2.62
CA VAL A 130 9.05 13.58 -1.64
C VAL A 130 8.44 14.18 -0.38
N VAL A 131 7.35 13.57 0.09
CA VAL A 131 6.62 14.04 1.27
C VAL A 131 6.77 13.01 2.38
N GLU A 132 7.07 13.49 3.58
CA GLU A 132 7.11 12.68 4.80
C GLU A 132 5.86 12.96 5.65
N GLY A 133 5.22 11.88 6.10
CA GLY A 133 4.04 11.96 6.97
C GLY A 133 2.71 11.87 6.22
N PRO A 134 1.60 11.58 6.94
CA PRO A 134 0.28 11.43 6.32
C PRO A 134 -0.25 12.79 5.84
N PRO A 135 -1.15 12.78 4.83
CA PRO A 135 -1.77 14.01 4.36
C PRO A 135 -2.74 14.59 5.39
N ASN A 136 -2.94 15.89 5.31
CA ASN A 136 -3.94 16.56 6.12
C ASN A 136 -5.35 16.17 5.66
N TYR A 137 -5.96 15.21 6.35
CA TYR A 137 -7.30 14.71 6.03
C TYR A 137 -8.42 15.75 6.21
N THR A 138 -8.31 16.72 7.12
CA THR A 138 -9.37 17.70 7.36
C THR A 138 -9.51 18.71 6.22
N ASN A 139 -8.45 18.89 5.43
CA ASN A 139 -8.38 19.83 4.31
C ASN A 139 -7.84 19.16 3.04
N PHE A 140 -8.12 17.87 2.87
CA PHE A 140 -7.46 17.01 1.88
C PHE A 140 -7.58 17.54 0.46
N ARG A 141 -8.79 17.92 0.02
CA ARG A 141 -9.02 18.43 -1.35
C ARG A 141 -8.32 19.77 -1.57
N GLN A 142 -8.40 20.71 -0.63
CA GLN A 142 -7.74 22.01 -0.78
C GLN A 142 -6.22 21.84 -0.81
N PHE A 143 -5.68 20.97 0.06
CA PHE A 143 -4.26 20.69 0.12
C PHE A 143 -3.77 20.04 -1.18
N TRP A 144 -4.49 19.04 -1.71
CA TRP A 144 -4.18 18.41 -2.99
C TRP A 144 -4.18 19.43 -4.15
N LYS A 145 -5.19 20.31 -4.19
CA LYS A 145 -5.32 21.34 -5.22
C LYS A 145 -4.13 22.28 -5.32
N MET A 146 -3.57 22.68 -4.18
CA MET A 146 -2.38 23.54 -4.17
C MET A 146 -1.19 22.94 -4.94
N PHE A 147 -1.04 21.62 -4.97
CA PHE A 147 0.06 20.97 -5.68
C PHE A 147 -0.24 20.78 -7.16
N TYR A 148 -1.39 20.21 -7.50
CA TYR A 148 -1.66 19.90 -8.91
C TYR A 148 -1.89 21.16 -9.75
N ASP A 149 -2.34 22.28 -9.16
CA ASP A 149 -2.43 23.57 -9.86
C ASP A 149 -1.05 24.11 -10.27
N GLU A 150 0.00 23.80 -9.48
CA GLU A 150 1.38 24.19 -9.76
C GLU A 150 2.16 23.15 -10.59
N GLY A 151 1.54 22.01 -10.90
CA GLY A 151 2.16 20.89 -11.61
C GLY A 151 3.17 20.12 -10.75
N ALA A 152 2.89 19.99 -9.45
CA ALA A 152 3.69 19.26 -8.46
C ALA A 152 2.99 17.96 -8.01
#